data_AF-A0A522QNP4-F1
#
_entry.id   AF-A0A522QNP4-F1
#
_cell.length_a   1.000
_cell.length_b   1.000
_cell.length_c   1.000
_cell.angle_alpha   90.00
_cell.angle_beta   90.00
_cell.angle_gamma   90.00
#
_symmetry.space_group_name_H-M   'P 1'
#
loop_
_entity.id
_entity.type
_entity.pdbx_description
1 polymer ?
#
loop_
_entity_poly.entity_id
_entity_poly.type
_entity_poly.pdbx_seq_one_letter_code
_entity_poly.pdbx_strand_id
1 'polypeptide(L)'
;MTPLAAHEIDERIERWSTLDEEHLRDEFAELGLYDGLPIVRPTPQMLAAFLDANGLDGSEKIEPIPPRDREASFKALALCAIVAGCAPHHLSVLRACADALGDPALNTRGVLTTTGSAAFAVVVNGPAREQLGFNGGANCLGPGVRSNAAVGRALALTTRFIGGALPGITDMATIGQPAKYTCCFAENEDENPWEPLHVERGFAREESTVTLLGIAGTMEVVNGFAHNASDYLHSLAGALAAPHAISPTDDPLIGGGQPVVLLSPEWARALAAEGLTKRAVKEEIF
;
A
#
# COMPACT_ATOMS: atom_id res chain seq x y z
N MET A 1 5.76 -21.19 -9.63
CA MET A 1 5.72 -20.52 -10.94
C MET A 1 6.63 -19.30 -10.88
N THR A 2 7.50 -19.13 -11.86
CA THR A 2 8.43 -17.97 -11.97
C THR A 2 7.64 -16.76 -12.48
N PRO A 3 7.96 -15.50 -12.09
CA PRO A 3 7.37 -14.33 -12.74
C PRO A 3 7.67 -14.37 -14.24
N LEU A 4 6.76 -13.84 -15.05
CA LEU A 4 7.00 -13.75 -16.50
C LEU A 4 8.23 -12.89 -16.78
N ALA A 5 9.11 -13.39 -17.64
CA ALA A 5 10.21 -12.61 -18.18
C ALA A 5 9.70 -11.48 -19.07
N ALA A 6 10.50 -10.42 -19.25
CA ALA A 6 10.09 -9.26 -20.03
C ALA A 6 9.64 -9.60 -21.47
N HIS A 7 10.36 -10.50 -22.15
CA HIS A 7 10.00 -10.94 -23.50
C HIS A 7 8.68 -11.74 -23.55
N GLU A 8 8.39 -12.54 -22.51
CA GLU A 8 7.12 -13.28 -22.43
C GLU A 8 5.94 -12.32 -22.26
N ILE A 9 6.14 -11.17 -21.59
CA ILE A 9 5.12 -10.13 -21.48
C ILE A 9 4.86 -9.50 -22.86
N ASP A 10 5.91 -9.21 -23.65
CA ASP A 10 5.76 -8.63 -24.99
C ASP A 10 4.98 -9.56 -25.92
N GLU A 11 5.26 -10.86 -25.88
CA GLU A 11 4.55 -11.85 -26.70
C GLU A 11 3.09 -12.01 -26.27
N ARG A 12 2.84 -12.02 -24.96
CA ARG A 12 1.50 -12.25 -24.43
C ARG A 12 0.59 -11.03 -24.49
N ILE A 13 1.12 -9.81 -24.36
CA ILE A 13 0.29 -8.61 -24.31
C ILE A 13 -0.47 -8.37 -25.62
N GLU A 14 0.12 -8.73 -26.77
CA GLU A 14 -0.58 -8.74 -28.06
C GLU A 14 -1.77 -9.70 -28.04
N ARG A 15 -1.57 -10.94 -27.56
CA ARG A 15 -2.65 -11.93 -27.46
C ARG A 15 -3.73 -11.51 -26.45
N TRP A 16 -3.33 -11.03 -25.27
CA TRP A 16 -4.25 -10.55 -24.24
C TRP A 16 -5.13 -9.39 -24.73
N SER A 17 -4.65 -8.59 -25.68
CA SER A 17 -5.45 -7.52 -26.26
C SER A 17 -6.67 -8.03 -27.07
N THR A 18 -6.64 -9.28 -27.54
CA THR A 18 -7.67 -9.85 -28.42
C THR A 18 -8.52 -10.96 -27.80
N LEU A 19 -8.12 -11.54 -26.65
CA LEU A 19 -8.89 -12.58 -25.96
C LEU A 19 -10.28 -12.07 -25.55
N ASP A 20 -11.29 -12.93 -25.49
CA ASP A 20 -12.51 -12.56 -24.77
C ASP A 20 -12.25 -12.42 -23.25
N GLU A 21 -13.21 -11.86 -22.53
CA GLU A 21 -13.04 -11.52 -21.12
C GLU A 21 -12.94 -12.74 -20.19
N GLU A 22 -13.54 -13.88 -20.56
CA GLU A 22 -13.50 -15.10 -19.73
C GLU A 22 -12.11 -15.72 -19.82
N HIS A 23 -11.62 -15.98 -21.02
CA HIS A 23 -10.28 -16.53 -21.22
C HIS A 23 -9.17 -15.61 -20.72
N LEU A 24 -9.35 -14.28 -20.81
CA LEU A 24 -8.39 -13.33 -20.22
C LEU A 24 -8.34 -13.46 -18.69
N ARG A 25 -9.50 -13.57 -18.04
CA ARG A 25 -9.58 -13.73 -16.58
C ARG A 25 -8.99 -15.04 -16.11
N ASP A 26 -9.26 -16.14 -16.82
CA ASP A 26 -8.70 -17.45 -16.49
C ASP A 26 -7.17 -17.43 -16.57
N GLU A 27 -6.61 -16.90 -17.65
CA GLU A 27 -5.15 -16.80 -17.76
C GLU A 27 -4.54 -15.88 -16.69
N PHE A 28 -5.20 -14.76 -16.37
CA PHE A 28 -4.72 -13.86 -15.33
C PHE A 28 -4.84 -14.50 -13.94
N ALA A 29 -5.83 -15.36 -13.71
CA ALA A 29 -5.97 -16.12 -12.48
C ALA A 29 -4.81 -17.11 -12.32
N GLU A 30 -4.46 -17.85 -13.38
CA GLU A 30 -3.30 -18.75 -13.38
C GLU A 30 -1.99 -18.01 -13.08
N LEU A 31 -1.83 -16.80 -13.63
CA LEU A 31 -0.67 -15.95 -13.40
C LEU A 31 -0.64 -15.31 -12.00
N GLY A 32 -1.78 -15.21 -11.30
CA GLY A 32 -1.92 -14.45 -10.06
C GLY A 32 -2.18 -12.95 -10.26
N LEU A 33 -2.54 -12.53 -11.48
CA LEU A 33 -2.93 -11.17 -11.87
C LEU A 33 -4.44 -10.90 -11.78
N TYR A 34 -5.26 -11.90 -11.49
CA TYR A 34 -6.70 -11.73 -11.27
C TYR A 34 -7.06 -11.86 -9.80
N ASP A 35 -7.69 -10.84 -9.23
CA ASP A 35 -8.13 -10.73 -7.82
C ASP A 35 -9.65 -10.84 -7.65
N GLY A 36 -10.39 -11.22 -8.70
CA GLY A 36 -11.86 -11.26 -8.66
C GLY A 36 -12.52 -9.91 -8.95
N LEU A 37 -11.75 -8.83 -9.13
CA LEU A 37 -12.26 -7.53 -9.55
C LEU A 37 -12.09 -7.33 -11.08
N PRO A 38 -12.87 -6.43 -11.71
CA PRO A 38 -12.70 -6.11 -13.12
C PRO A 38 -11.24 -5.73 -13.45
N ILE A 39 -10.73 -6.25 -14.56
CA ILE A 39 -9.36 -5.98 -15.02
C ILE A 39 -9.37 -4.99 -16.17
N VAL A 40 -8.42 -4.05 -16.15
CA VAL A 40 -8.14 -3.25 -17.35
C VAL A 40 -7.29 -4.10 -18.29
N ARG A 41 -7.79 -4.30 -19.51
CA ARG A 41 -7.10 -5.09 -20.53
C ARG A 41 -5.80 -4.40 -20.94
N PRO A 42 -4.63 -5.04 -20.74
CA PRO A 42 -3.36 -4.43 -21.14
C PRO A 42 -3.21 -4.48 -22.66
N THR A 43 -2.60 -3.42 -23.22
CA THR A 43 -2.22 -3.36 -24.63
C THR A 43 -0.76 -2.92 -24.75
N PRO A 44 -0.08 -3.22 -25.88
CA PRO A 44 1.27 -2.74 -26.13
C PRO A 44 1.41 -1.22 -25.98
N GLN A 45 0.41 -0.46 -26.45
CA GLN A 45 0.42 1.00 -26.38
C GLN A 45 0.31 1.51 -24.95
N MET A 46 -0.50 0.86 -24.11
CA MET A 46 -0.56 1.19 -22.68
C MET A 46 0.77 0.90 -22.00
N LEU A 47 1.37 -0.26 -22.27
CA LEU A 47 2.66 -0.63 -21.70
C LEU A 47 3.75 0.38 -22.07
N ALA A 48 3.85 0.75 -23.35
CA ALA A 48 4.77 1.78 -23.81
C ALA A 48 4.53 3.13 -23.09
N ALA A 49 3.27 3.58 -23.00
CA ALA A 49 2.95 4.83 -22.33
C ALA A 49 3.35 4.84 -20.83
N PHE A 50 3.24 3.72 -20.14
CA PHE A 50 3.69 3.57 -18.75
C PHE A 50 5.21 3.65 -18.63
N LEU A 51 5.95 2.98 -19.50
CA LEU A 51 7.41 2.99 -19.50
C LEU A 51 7.96 4.38 -19.89
N ASP A 52 7.42 4.97 -20.96
CA ASP A 52 7.82 6.29 -21.47
C ASP A 52 7.61 7.39 -20.43
N ALA A 53 6.47 7.39 -19.73
CA ALA A 53 6.15 8.37 -18.69
C ALA A 53 7.13 8.34 -17.50
N ASN A 54 7.91 7.26 -17.37
CA ASN A 54 8.88 7.06 -16.29
C ASN A 54 10.33 6.99 -16.80
N GLY A 55 10.55 7.21 -18.11
CA GLY A 55 11.87 7.16 -18.73
C GLY A 55 12.54 5.78 -18.66
N LEU A 56 11.75 4.71 -18.71
CA LEU A 56 12.20 3.32 -18.60
C LEU A 56 12.14 2.62 -19.96
N ASP A 57 13.05 1.67 -20.20
CA ASP A 57 12.97 0.78 -21.38
C ASP A 57 12.21 -0.53 -21.10
N GLY A 58 11.94 -0.80 -19.82
CA GLY A 58 11.16 -1.93 -19.32
C GLY A 58 11.96 -3.22 -19.10
N SER A 59 13.24 -3.24 -19.48
CA SER A 59 14.16 -4.37 -19.26
C SER A 59 14.87 -4.28 -17.91
N GLU A 60 14.80 -3.13 -17.25
CA GLU A 60 15.39 -2.92 -15.94
C GLU A 60 14.75 -3.88 -14.93
N LYS A 61 15.57 -4.31 -13.97
CA LYS A 61 15.17 -5.27 -12.94
C LYS A 61 14.70 -4.51 -11.71
N ILE A 62 13.68 -5.04 -11.05
CA ILE A 62 13.29 -4.62 -9.71
C ILE A 62 13.93 -5.55 -8.67
N GLU A 63 14.01 -5.07 -7.43
CA GLU A 63 14.46 -5.91 -6.32
C GLU A 63 13.59 -7.17 -6.18
N PRO A 64 14.17 -8.34 -5.85
CA PRO A 64 13.39 -9.55 -5.62
C PRO A 64 12.37 -9.37 -4.50
N ILE A 65 11.10 -9.67 -4.80
CA ILE A 65 10.01 -9.53 -3.84
C ILE A 65 9.72 -10.88 -3.16
N PRO A 66 9.75 -10.95 -1.82
CA PRO A 66 9.32 -12.14 -1.09
C PRO A 66 7.81 -12.43 -1.25
N PRO A 67 7.34 -13.67 -1.04
CA PRO A 67 8.10 -14.85 -0.68
C PRO A 67 8.85 -15.53 -1.83
N ARG A 68 8.59 -15.16 -3.08
CA ARG A 68 9.14 -15.85 -4.25
C ARG A 68 10.63 -15.58 -4.46
N ASP A 69 11.14 -14.41 -4.10
CA ASP A 69 12.57 -14.01 -4.21
C ASP A 69 13.15 -14.31 -5.60
N ARG A 70 12.39 -13.96 -6.64
CA ARG A 70 12.85 -14.09 -8.02
C ARG A 70 12.94 -12.72 -8.65
N GLU A 71 13.89 -12.59 -9.56
CA GLU A 71 14.03 -11.43 -10.42
C GLU A 71 12.75 -11.17 -11.21
N ALA A 72 12.38 -9.90 -11.31
CA ALA A 72 11.28 -9.43 -12.13
C ALA A 72 11.68 -8.14 -12.84
N SER A 73 10.98 -7.82 -13.93
CA SER A 73 11.24 -6.63 -14.73
C SER A 73 10.30 -5.47 -14.35
N PHE A 74 10.71 -4.25 -14.67
CA PHE A 74 9.80 -3.09 -14.61
C PHE A 74 8.57 -3.26 -15.51
N LYS A 75 8.68 -4.03 -16.59
CA LYS A 75 7.55 -4.42 -17.43
C LYS A 75 6.50 -5.24 -16.67
N ALA A 76 6.92 -6.15 -15.79
CA ALA A 76 6.02 -6.90 -14.92
C ALA A 76 5.31 -5.96 -13.91
N LEU A 77 6.03 -4.97 -13.39
CA LEU A 77 5.44 -3.97 -12.49
C LEU A 77 4.43 -3.07 -13.20
N ALA A 78 4.76 -2.62 -14.42
CA ALA A 78 3.85 -1.85 -15.27
C ALA A 78 2.59 -2.64 -15.63
N LEU A 79 2.71 -3.96 -15.86
CA LEU A 79 1.56 -4.83 -16.08
C LEU A 79 0.62 -4.84 -14.87
N CYS A 80 1.14 -4.99 -13.64
CA CYS A 80 0.32 -4.88 -12.42
C CYS A 80 -0.41 -3.53 -12.34
N ALA A 81 0.30 -2.43 -12.66
CA ALA A 81 -0.27 -1.10 -12.64
C ALA A 81 -1.41 -0.93 -13.68
N ILE A 82 -1.20 -1.40 -14.91
CA ILE A 82 -2.19 -1.35 -15.97
C ILE A 82 -3.43 -2.14 -15.56
N VAL A 83 -3.27 -3.41 -15.16
CA VAL A 83 -4.39 -4.30 -14.79
C VAL A 83 -5.21 -3.72 -13.63
N ALA A 84 -4.55 -3.08 -12.67
CA ALA A 84 -5.19 -2.41 -11.54
C ALA A 84 -5.95 -1.12 -11.91
N GLY A 85 -5.71 -0.55 -13.10
CA GLY A 85 -6.33 0.69 -13.57
C GLY A 85 -5.56 1.97 -13.22
N CYS A 86 -4.25 1.86 -12.94
CA CYS A 86 -3.39 3.02 -12.73
C CYS A 86 -3.34 3.94 -13.95
N ALA A 87 -2.92 5.18 -13.75
CA ALA A 87 -2.41 6.04 -14.82
C ALA A 87 -0.89 5.85 -14.97
N PRO A 88 -0.29 6.18 -16.14
CA PRO A 88 1.15 5.99 -16.38
C PRO A 88 2.07 6.57 -15.30
N HIS A 89 1.75 7.77 -14.79
CA HIS A 89 2.54 8.45 -13.78
C HIS A 89 2.48 7.80 -12.39
N HIS A 90 1.51 6.92 -12.12
CA HIS A 90 1.45 6.15 -10.87
C HIS A 90 2.52 5.07 -10.77
N LEU A 91 3.16 4.70 -11.89
CA LEU A 91 4.22 3.69 -11.89
C LEU A 91 5.43 4.13 -11.05
N SER A 92 5.73 5.43 -10.95
CA SER A 92 6.80 5.96 -10.09
C SER A 92 6.54 5.68 -8.60
N VAL A 93 5.29 5.82 -8.16
CA VAL A 93 4.86 5.49 -6.80
C VAL A 93 4.93 3.98 -6.56
N LEU A 94 4.44 3.19 -7.53
CA LEU A 94 4.48 1.73 -7.43
C LEU A 94 5.92 1.20 -7.44
N ARG A 95 6.85 1.84 -8.16
CA ARG A 95 8.29 1.57 -8.11
C ARG A 95 8.82 1.74 -6.70
N ALA A 96 8.56 2.88 -6.07
CA ALA A 96 9.01 3.12 -4.70
C ALA A 96 8.41 2.09 -3.72
N CYS A 97 7.17 1.67 -3.93
CA CYS A 97 6.57 0.57 -3.16
C CYS A 97 7.26 -0.78 -3.43
N ALA A 98 7.64 -1.09 -4.67
CA ALA A 98 8.35 -2.31 -5.01
C ALA A 98 9.75 -2.36 -4.39
N ASP A 99 10.46 -1.23 -4.39
CA ASP A 99 11.75 -1.08 -3.70
C ASP A 99 11.58 -1.35 -2.19
N ALA A 100 10.54 -0.79 -1.57
CA ALA A 100 10.21 -1.04 -0.15
C ALA A 100 9.81 -2.50 0.14
N LEU A 101 9.14 -3.19 -0.79
CA LEU A 101 8.82 -4.62 -0.66
C LEU A 101 10.07 -5.51 -0.64
N GLY A 102 11.14 -5.10 -1.33
CA GLY A 102 12.43 -5.77 -1.33
C GLY A 102 13.29 -5.48 -0.09
N ASP A 103 12.98 -4.42 0.65
CA ASP A 103 13.72 -4.03 1.86
C ASP A 103 13.48 -5.05 3.00
N PRO A 104 14.53 -5.71 3.53
CA PRO A 104 14.41 -6.62 4.67
C PRO A 104 13.77 -6.00 5.91
N ALA A 105 13.89 -4.69 6.11
CA ALA A 105 13.31 -3.98 7.25
C ALA A 105 11.77 -4.04 7.30
N LEU A 106 11.12 -4.23 6.14
CA LEU A 106 9.65 -4.34 6.07
C LEU A 106 9.14 -5.73 6.48
N ASN A 107 10.00 -6.76 6.49
CA ASN A 107 9.61 -8.16 6.73
C ASN A 107 8.46 -8.62 5.79
N THR A 108 8.58 -8.33 4.49
CA THR A 108 7.56 -8.65 3.47
C THR A 108 7.14 -10.12 3.50
N ARG A 109 8.10 -11.02 3.72
CA ARG A 109 7.84 -12.47 3.85
C ARG A 109 6.89 -12.76 5.02
N GLY A 110 7.16 -12.23 6.20
CA GLY A 110 6.32 -12.43 7.37
C GLY A 110 4.89 -11.92 7.17
N VAL A 111 4.74 -10.76 6.52
CA VAL A 111 3.43 -10.19 6.19
C VAL A 111 2.65 -11.07 5.20
N LEU A 112 3.33 -11.60 4.17
CA LEU A 112 2.65 -12.33 3.08
C LEU A 112 2.42 -13.81 3.35
N THR A 113 3.17 -14.45 4.26
CA THR A 113 3.05 -15.89 4.54
C THR A 113 2.44 -16.23 5.89
N THR A 114 1.97 -15.23 6.64
CA THR A 114 1.30 -15.44 7.93
C THR A 114 -0.06 -16.10 7.77
N THR A 115 -0.52 -16.79 8.82
CA THR A 115 -1.90 -17.29 8.93
C THR A 115 -2.91 -16.23 9.38
N GLY A 116 -2.41 -15.06 9.82
CA GLY A 116 -3.22 -13.91 10.21
C GLY A 116 -3.75 -13.09 9.02
N SER A 117 -4.37 -11.96 9.32
CA SER A 117 -5.02 -11.07 8.33
C SER A 117 -4.09 -10.00 7.77
N ALA A 118 -2.77 -10.17 7.82
CA ALA A 118 -1.85 -9.10 7.45
C ALA A 118 -2.01 -8.66 5.97
N ALA A 119 -1.91 -7.36 5.75
CA ALA A 119 -1.99 -6.68 4.45
C ALA A 119 -0.99 -5.51 4.42
N PHE A 120 -0.80 -4.90 3.25
CA PHE A 120 0.00 -3.70 3.11
C PHE A 120 -0.86 -2.45 2.95
N ALA A 121 -0.45 -1.36 3.59
CA ALA A 121 -0.98 -0.02 3.39
C ALA A 121 0.12 0.92 2.88
N VAL A 122 -0.23 1.79 1.93
CA VAL A 122 0.67 2.81 1.36
C VAL A 122 0.24 4.19 1.83
N VAL A 123 1.16 4.94 2.44
CA VAL A 123 1.00 6.36 2.72
C VAL A 123 1.84 7.16 1.73
N VAL A 124 1.21 8.05 0.97
CA VAL A 124 1.88 8.96 0.04
C VAL A 124 2.06 10.32 0.68
N ASN A 125 3.27 10.87 0.53
CA ASN A 125 3.69 12.13 1.12
C ASN A 125 4.32 13.08 0.09
N GLY A 126 4.34 14.37 0.42
CA GLY A 126 4.98 15.40 -0.40
C GLY A 126 4.19 15.78 -1.66
N PRO A 127 4.83 16.49 -2.61
CA PRO A 127 4.16 17.06 -3.79
C PRO A 127 3.41 16.04 -4.68
N ALA A 128 3.83 14.77 -4.70
CA ALA A 128 3.17 13.71 -5.47
C ALA A 128 1.70 13.51 -5.07
N ARG A 129 1.32 13.86 -3.84
CA ARG A 129 -0.08 13.78 -3.38
C ARG A 129 -0.99 14.57 -4.30
N GLU A 130 -0.66 15.83 -4.55
CA GLU A 130 -1.45 16.72 -5.42
C GLU A 130 -1.19 16.45 -6.90
N GLN A 131 0.08 16.32 -7.29
CA GLN A 131 0.49 16.17 -8.69
C GLN A 131 -0.08 14.90 -9.34
N LEU A 132 -0.22 13.82 -8.55
CA LEU A 132 -0.73 12.52 -9.02
C LEU A 132 -2.15 12.23 -8.52
N GLY A 133 -2.79 13.19 -7.84
CA GLY A 133 -4.19 13.13 -7.44
C GLY A 133 -4.52 12.09 -6.37
N PHE A 134 -3.64 11.89 -5.38
CA PHE A 134 -3.95 11.09 -4.18
C PHE A 134 -4.78 11.90 -3.18
N ASN A 135 -5.70 11.20 -2.50
CA ASN A 135 -6.55 11.77 -1.48
C ASN A 135 -6.05 11.42 -0.08
N GLY A 136 -5.88 12.44 0.76
CA GLY A 136 -5.66 12.30 2.20
C GLY A 136 -6.78 12.88 3.06
N GLY A 137 -7.76 13.55 2.44
CA GLY A 137 -8.86 14.21 3.13
C GLY A 137 -10.04 13.28 3.42
N ALA A 138 -11.26 13.80 3.24
CA ALA A 138 -12.48 13.05 3.52
C ALA A 138 -12.50 11.69 2.80
N ASN A 139 -12.87 10.64 3.54
CA ASN A 139 -13.00 9.27 3.03
C ASN A 139 -11.70 8.74 2.37
N CYS A 140 -10.51 9.13 2.84
CA CYS A 140 -9.23 8.78 2.19
C CYS A 140 -8.93 7.28 2.11
N LEU A 141 -9.43 6.49 3.06
CA LEU A 141 -9.37 5.02 3.05
C LEU A 141 -10.51 4.37 2.25
N GLY A 142 -11.50 5.15 1.83
CA GLY A 142 -12.68 4.69 1.12
C GLY A 142 -12.61 4.89 -0.41
N PRO A 143 -13.71 4.60 -1.12
CA PRO A 143 -13.78 4.75 -2.57
C PRO A 143 -13.84 6.22 -3.00
N GLY A 144 -13.59 6.47 -4.29
CA GLY A 144 -13.87 7.75 -4.96
C GLY A 144 -12.67 8.38 -5.66
N VAL A 145 -11.45 7.98 -5.31
CA VAL A 145 -10.23 8.52 -5.92
C VAL A 145 -9.41 7.41 -6.57
N ARG A 146 -9.19 7.57 -7.89
CA ARG A 146 -8.51 6.59 -8.74
C ARG A 146 -7.10 6.27 -8.22
N SER A 147 -6.32 7.29 -7.86
CA SER A 147 -4.92 7.11 -7.48
C SER A 147 -4.78 6.22 -6.24
N ASN A 148 -5.57 6.48 -5.19
CA ASN A 148 -5.66 5.64 -4.00
C ASN A 148 -6.04 4.20 -4.35
N ALA A 149 -7.18 4.02 -5.04
CA ALA A 149 -7.71 2.68 -5.31
C ALA A 149 -6.78 1.86 -6.21
N ALA A 150 -6.31 2.46 -7.31
CA ALA A 150 -5.52 1.77 -8.33
C ALA A 150 -4.10 1.46 -7.84
N VAL A 151 -3.43 2.36 -7.12
CA VAL A 151 -2.07 2.10 -6.60
C VAL A 151 -2.09 1.06 -5.49
N GLY A 152 -3.04 1.14 -4.56
CA GLY A 152 -3.19 0.12 -3.53
C GLY A 152 -3.48 -1.27 -4.15
N ARG A 153 -4.31 -1.32 -5.19
CA ARG A 153 -4.58 -2.57 -5.93
C ARG A 153 -3.37 -3.05 -6.74
N ALA A 154 -2.65 -2.15 -7.39
CA ALA A 154 -1.45 -2.50 -8.14
C ALA A 154 -0.37 -3.10 -7.25
N LEU A 155 -0.24 -2.61 -6.01
CA LEU A 155 0.63 -3.20 -5.00
C LEU A 155 0.17 -4.61 -4.62
N ALA A 156 -1.13 -4.81 -4.38
CA ALA A 156 -1.69 -6.15 -4.09
C ALA A 156 -1.47 -7.13 -5.26
N LEU A 157 -1.63 -6.69 -6.51
CA LEU A 157 -1.30 -7.51 -7.68
C LEU A 157 0.22 -7.77 -7.77
N THR A 158 1.06 -6.80 -7.41
CA THR A 158 2.52 -6.96 -7.38
C THR A 158 2.96 -8.04 -6.40
N THR A 159 2.42 -8.06 -5.18
CA THR A 159 2.77 -9.11 -4.19
C THR A 159 2.28 -10.50 -4.63
N ARG A 160 1.19 -10.58 -5.40
CA ARG A 160 0.63 -11.85 -5.93
C ARG A 160 1.36 -12.33 -7.19
N PHE A 161 1.38 -11.51 -8.23
CA PHE A 161 1.94 -11.84 -9.53
C PHE A 161 3.46 -11.91 -9.49
N ILE A 162 4.15 -10.99 -8.81
CA ILE A 162 5.62 -10.95 -8.75
C ILE A 162 6.13 -11.61 -7.46
N GLY A 163 5.63 -11.18 -6.30
CA GLY A 163 6.02 -11.73 -5.00
C GLY A 163 5.54 -13.16 -4.77
N GLY A 164 4.52 -13.60 -5.50
CA GLY A 164 4.01 -14.95 -5.45
C GLY A 164 3.11 -15.29 -4.29
N ALA A 165 2.56 -14.29 -3.57
CA ALA A 165 1.63 -14.46 -2.47
C ALA A 165 0.24 -14.91 -2.93
N LEU A 166 0.11 -16.17 -3.36
CA LEU A 166 -1.15 -16.75 -3.83
C LEU A 166 -1.99 -17.30 -2.65
N PRO A 167 -3.28 -16.91 -2.54
CA PRO A 167 -4.18 -17.41 -1.49
C PRO A 167 -4.24 -18.95 -1.44
N GLY A 168 -4.05 -19.52 -0.25
CA GLY A 168 -4.11 -20.96 -0.01
C GLY A 168 -2.87 -21.75 -0.48
N ILE A 169 -1.87 -21.08 -1.07
CA ILE A 169 -0.63 -21.72 -1.52
C ILE A 169 0.57 -21.16 -0.74
N THR A 170 0.72 -19.85 -0.75
CA THR A 170 1.81 -19.15 -0.03
C THR A 170 1.27 -18.05 0.88
N ASP A 171 0.16 -17.41 0.48
CA ASP A 171 -0.62 -16.58 1.38
C ASP A 171 -1.52 -17.52 2.19
N MET A 172 -1.16 -17.66 3.47
CA MET A 172 -1.75 -18.64 4.37
C MET A 172 -2.83 -18.04 5.27
N ALA A 173 -3.27 -16.80 4.99
CA ALA A 173 -4.30 -16.14 5.77
C ALA A 173 -5.55 -17.02 5.91
N THR A 174 -5.98 -17.25 7.15
CA THR A 174 -7.13 -18.10 7.45
C THR A 174 -8.46 -17.41 7.18
N ILE A 175 -8.51 -16.09 7.36
CA ILE A 175 -9.70 -15.25 7.11
C ILE A 175 -9.38 -14.13 6.11
N GLY A 176 -8.26 -13.43 6.30
CA GLY A 176 -7.89 -12.25 5.49
C GLY A 176 -8.61 -10.96 5.93
N GLN A 177 -8.54 -9.93 5.10
CA GLN A 177 -9.22 -8.64 5.31
C GLN A 177 -9.38 -7.85 3.99
N PRO A 178 -10.28 -6.86 3.91
CA PRO A 178 -10.47 -6.04 2.70
C PRO A 178 -9.21 -5.30 2.22
N ALA A 179 -8.32 -4.89 3.12
CA ALA A 179 -7.08 -4.18 2.75
C ALA A 179 -6.13 -5.03 1.88
N LYS A 180 -6.32 -6.36 1.79
CA LYS A 180 -5.58 -7.23 0.88
C LYS A 180 -5.89 -6.97 -0.60
N TYR A 181 -7.00 -6.28 -0.90
CA TYR A 181 -7.32 -5.82 -2.26
C TYR A 181 -6.71 -4.45 -2.56
N THR A 182 -6.80 -3.52 -1.62
CA THR A 182 -6.26 -2.16 -1.78
C THR A 182 -6.25 -1.43 -0.44
N CYS A 183 -5.17 -0.71 -0.15
CA CYS A 183 -5.09 0.25 0.94
C CYS A 183 -3.98 1.27 0.62
N CYS A 184 -4.36 2.42 0.10
CA CYS A 184 -3.43 3.49 -0.25
C CYS A 184 -4.11 4.84 -0.06
N PHE A 185 -3.42 5.76 0.59
CA PHE A 185 -3.92 7.10 0.87
C PHE A 185 -2.76 8.08 0.99
N ALA A 186 -3.06 9.37 0.89
CA ALA A 186 -2.10 10.42 1.14
C ALA A 186 -2.19 10.92 2.59
N GLU A 187 -1.12 11.46 3.14
CA GLU A 187 -1.24 12.32 4.33
C GLU A 187 -1.96 13.62 3.96
N ASN A 188 -2.87 14.08 4.81
CA ASN A 188 -3.52 15.39 4.66
C ASN A 188 -2.59 16.49 5.19
N GLU A 189 -1.55 16.84 4.43
CA GLU A 189 -0.57 17.83 4.87
C GLU A 189 -1.16 19.25 4.98
N ASP A 190 -2.25 19.55 4.27
CA ASP A 190 -2.92 20.87 4.30
C ASP A 190 -3.66 21.13 5.61
N GLU A 191 -4.21 20.07 6.23
CA GLU A 191 -4.87 20.15 7.53
C GLU A 191 -4.03 19.55 8.66
N ASN A 192 -2.75 19.24 8.41
CA ASN A 192 -1.82 18.79 9.44
C ASN A 192 -1.28 20.01 10.21
N PRO A 193 -1.57 20.16 11.52
CA PRO A 193 -1.04 21.27 12.32
C PRO A 193 0.43 21.09 12.72
N TRP A 194 1.02 19.95 12.42
CA TRP A 194 2.42 19.62 12.67
C TRP A 194 3.19 19.39 11.35
N GLU A 195 4.42 18.91 11.45
CA GLU A 195 5.19 18.54 10.27
C GLU A 195 4.67 17.24 9.62
N PRO A 196 4.69 17.16 8.27
CA PRO A 196 4.39 15.94 7.53
C PRO A 196 5.28 14.77 7.94
N LEU A 197 4.76 13.54 7.81
CA LEU A 197 5.47 12.31 8.16
C LEU A 197 6.82 12.16 7.43
N HIS A 198 6.90 12.52 6.15
CA HIS A 198 8.15 12.42 5.40
C HIS A 198 9.23 13.39 5.93
N VAL A 199 8.84 14.61 6.31
CA VAL A 199 9.74 15.59 6.92
C VAL A 199 10.22 15.10 8.28
N GLU A 200 9.31 14.57 9.10
CA GLU A 200 9.66 13.95 10.38
C GLU A 200 10.65 12.79 10.21
N ARG A 201 10.58 12.06 9.10
CA ARG A 201 11.50 10.96 8.75
C ARG A 201 12.79 11.43 8.07
N GLY A 202 13.02 12.74 7.96
CA GLY A 202 14.27 13.33 7.49
C GLY A 202 14.34 13.66 6.00
N PHE A 203 13.23 13.56 5.26
CA PHE A 203 13.15 13.99 3.87
C PHE A 203 12.86 15.49 3.76
N ALA A 204 13.26 16.12 2.66
CA ALA A 204 12.92 17.52 2.38
C ALA A 204 11.42 17.67 2.04
N ARG A 205 10.86 18.86 2.25
CA ARG A 205 9.42 19.15 1.99
C ARG A 205 9.05 19.01 0.52
N GLU A 206 10.03 19.19 -0.35
CA GLU A 206 9.90 19.11 -1.80
C GLU A 206 10.03 17.67 -2.32
N GLU A 207 10.47 16.74 -1.46
CA GLU A 207 10.57 15.32 -1.80
C GLU A 207 9.23 14.61 -1.62
N SER A 208 8.90 13.72 -2.55
CA SER A 208 7.75 12.85 -2.43
C SER A 208 8.21 11.47 -1.99
N THR A 209 7.51 10.88 -1.02
CA THR A 209 7.87 9.58 -0.46
C THR A 209 6.65 8.67 -0.38
N VAL A 210 6.92 7.36 -0.30
CA VAL A 210 5.94 6.38 0.14
C VAL A 210 6.38 5.79 1.47
N THR A 211 5.44 5.61 2.40
CA THR A 211 5.63 4.75 3.57
C THR A 211 4.80 3.50 3.38
N LEU A 212 5.45 2.34 3.37
CA LEU A 212 4.80 1.04 3.24
C LEU A 212 4.68 0.38 4.63
N LEU A 213 3.47 -0.06 4.98
CA LEU A 213 3.12 -0.52 6.32
C LEU A 213 2.51 -1.91 6.26
N GLY A 214 2.96 -2.83 7.12
CA GLY A 214 2.22 -4.06 7.41
C GLY A 214 1.10 -3.78 8.42
N ILE A 215 -0.15 -4.07 8.05
CA ILE A 215 -1.34 -3.83 8.89
C ILE A 215 -2.17 -5.10 9.08
N ALA A 216 -2.82 -5.25 10.23
CA ALA A 216 -3.72 -6.38 10.52
C ALA A 216 -5.22 -6.04 10.34
N GLY A 217 -5.54 -4.75 10.16
CA GLY A 217 -6.89 -4.23 10.02
C GLY A 217 -6.95 -2.75 10.33
N THR A 218 -8.17 -2.22 10.44
CA THR A 218 -8.46 -0.88 10.92
C THR A 218 -9.38 -0.95 12.13
N MET A 219 -9.15 -0.09 13.12
CA MET A 219 -10.06 0.10 14.24
C MET A 219 -10.56 1.54 14.23
N GLU A 220 -11.88 1.72 14.22
CA GLU A 220 -12.48 3.03 14.45
C GLU A 220 -12.48 3.31 15.95
N VAL A 221 -11.87 4.43 16.34
CA VAL A 221 -11.88 4.91 17.73
C VAL A 221 -12.84 6.09 17.80
N VAL A 222 -14.10 5.80 18.13
CA VAL A 222 -15.12 6.83 18.32
C VAL A 222 -15.01 7.37 19.74
N ASN A 223 -14.68 8.64 19.87
CA ASN A 223 -14.66 9.32 21.15
C ASN A 223 -15.47 10.62 21.09
N GLY A 224 -16.79 10.52 21.34
CA GLY A 224 -17.70 11.66 21.39
C GLY A 224 -17.81 12.31 22.78
N PHE A 225 -17.06 11.84 23.77
CA PHE A 225 -17.19 12.26 25.17
C PHE A 225 -15.91 12.82 25.77
N ALA A 226 -14.77 12.80 25.06
CA ALA A 226 -13.56 13.47 25.49
C ALA A 226 -13.81 14.97 25.68
N HIS A 227 -13.40 15.49 26.84
CA HIS A 227 -13.55 16.89 27.19
C HIS A 227 -12.24 17.69 27.06
N ASN A 228 -11.11 16.99 26.88
CA ASN A 228 -9.77 17.54 26.73
C ASN A 228 -8.87 16.57 25.95
N ALA A 229 -7.66 17.03 25.58
CA ALA A 229 -6.66 16.22 24.89
C ALA A 229 -6.35 14.88 25.59
N SER A 230 -6.18 14.89 26.90
CA SER A 230 -5.78 13.69 27.66
C SER A 230 -6.86 12.62 27.63
N ASP A 231 -8.15 12.98 27.75
CA ASP A 231 -9.27 12.03 27.60
C ASP A 231 -9.26 11.34 26.23
N TYR A 232 -8.96 12.10 25.17
CA TYR A 232 -8.88 11.59 23.81
C TYR A 232 -7.67 10.67 23.62
N LEU A 233 -6.49 11.11 24.04
CA LEU A 233 -5.24 10.34 23.96
C LEU A 233 -5.32 9.06 24.79
N HIS A 234 -5.98 9.09 25.95
CA HIS A 234 -6.20 7.90 26.76
C HIS A 234 -7.08 6.86 26.04
N SER A 235 -8.07 7.31 25.29
CA SER A 235 -8.91 6.41 24.47
C SER A 235 -8.14 5.82 23.30
N LEU A 236 -7.28 6.62 22.64
CA LEU A 236 -6.37 6.11 21.61
C LEU A 236 -5.37 5.11 22.18
N ALA A 237 -4.76 5.41 23.32
CA ALA A 237 -3.83 4.52 24.01
C ALA A 237 -4.51 3.19 24.39
N GLY A 238 -5.74 3.26 24.92
CA GLY A 238 -6.55 2.07 25.22
C GLY A 238 -6.85 1.23 23.97
N ALA A 239 -7.14 1.85 22.84
CA ALA A 239 -7.32 1.17 21.56
C ALA A 239 -6.01 0.56 21.04
N LEU A 240 -4.87 1.24 21.18
CA LEU A 240 -3.57 0.69 20.78
C LEU A 240 -3.11 -0.48 21.66
N ALA A 241 -3.45 -0.44 22.95
CA ALA A 241 -3.10 -1.47 23.92
C ALA A 241 -3.96 -2.73 23.79
N ALA A 242 -5.11 -2.66 23.12
CA ALA A 242 -5.94 -3.82 22.97
C ALA A 242 -5.29 -4.84 21.99
N PRO A 243 -5.41 -6.16 22.24
CA PRO A 243 -4.72 -7.16 21.43
C PRO A 243 -5.24 -7.17 20.00
N HIS A 244 -4.46 -6.62 19.06
CA HIS A 244 -4.88 -6.40 17.67
C HIS A 244 -3.93 -6.99 16.64
N ALA A 245 -2.76 -7.47 17.07
CA ALA A 245 -1.76 -8.08 16.23
C ALA A 245 -1.58 -9.57 16.55
N ILE A 246 -1.00 -10.26 15.57
CA ILE A 246 -0.66 -11.68 15.52
C ILE A 246 0.43 -11.97 16.58
N SER A 247 0.06 -11.91 17.86
CA SER A 247 0.92 -12.25 19.00
C SER A 247 0.08 -13.07 19.98
N PRO A 248 0.32 -14.38 20.13
CA PRO A 248 -0.43 -15.25 21.03
C PRO A 248 -0.03 -15.07 22.51
N THR A 249 0.51 -13.91 22.87
CA THR A 249 1.19 -13.66 24.15
C THR A 249 0.81 -12.30 24.73
N ASP A 250 1.02 -12.12 26.04
CA ASP A 250 0.72 -10.89 26.79
C ASP A 250 1.59 -9.67 26.42
N ASP A 251 2.50 -9.81 25.45
CA ASP A 251 3.30 -8.70 24.91
C ASP A 251 2.69 -8.19 23.60
N PRO A 252 2.15 -6.96 23.59
CA PRO A 252 1.53 -6.37 22.39
C PRO A 252 2.56 -6.01 21.30
N LEU A 253 3.86 -6.06 21.60
CA LEU A 253 4.95 -5.69 20.69
C LEU A 253 5.91 -6.85 20.37
N ILE A 254 5.57 -8.10 20.72
CA ILE A 254 6.41 -9.25 20.35
C ILE A 254 6.64 -9.29 18.83
N GLY A 255 7.92 -9.25 18.43
CA GLY A 255 8.35 -9.16 17.02
C GLY A 255 8.62 -7.73 16.51
N GLY A 256 8.33 -6.70 17.32
CA GLY A 256 8.45 -5.29 16.94
C GLY A 256 7.24 -4.80 16.13
N GLY A 257 7.28 -3.52 15.76
CA GLY A 257 6.23 -2.86 14.97
C GLY A 257 6.11 -1.38 15.30
N GLN A 258 5.50 -0.61 14.40
CA GLN A 258 5.15 0.79 14.63
C GLN A 258 3.64 0.91 14.51
N PRO A 259 2.88 1.24 15.58
CA PRO A 259 1.46 1.50 15.43
C PRO A 259 1.25 2.70 14.52
N VAL A 260 0.15 2.68 13.77
CA VAL A 260 -0.23 3.75 12.87
C VAL A 260 -1.58 4.29 13.32
N VAL A 261 -1.60 5.58 13.67
CA VAL A 261 -2.80 6.29 14.06
C VAL A 261 -3.12 7.31 12.99
N LEU A 262 -4.34 7.25 12.46
CA LEU A 262 -4.89 8.30 11.62
C LEU A 262 -5.76 9.20 12.48
N LEU A 263 -5.32 10.45 12.65
CA LEU A 263 -6.07 11.47 13.39
C LEU A 263 -6.97 12.23 12.43
N SER A 264 -8.22 12.47 12.84
CA SER A 264 -9.08 13.39 12.11
C SER A 264 -8.52 14.82 12.22
N PRO A 265 -8.73 15.67 11.21
CA PRO A 265 -8.28 17.07 11.25
C PRO A 265 -8.78 17.83 12.49
N GLU A 266 -9.98 17.52 12.98
CA GLU A 266 -10.55 18.10 14.19
C GLU A 266 -9.70 17.79 15.43
N TRP A 267 -9.39 16.52 15.67
CA TRP A 267 -8.58 16.11 16.82
C TRP A 267 -7.13 16.56 16.69
N ALA A 268 -6.54 16.49 15.49
CA ALA A 268 -5.20 17.01 15.27
C ALA A 268 -5.10 18.49 15.66
N ARG A 269 -6.06 19.32 15.21
CA ARG A 269 -6.12 20.75 15.56
C ARG A 269 -6.39 20.99 17.03
N ALA A 270 -7.28 20.22 17.66
CA ALA A 270 -7.58 20.35 19.09
C ALA A 270 -6.33 20.10 19.94
N LEU A 271 -5.60 19.01 19.66
CA LEU A 271 -4.35 18.67 20.35
C LEU A 271 -3.29 19.77 20.15
N ALA A 272 -3.12 20.25 18.93
CA ALA A 272 -2.17 21.33 18.63
C ALA A 272 -2.55 22.66 19.31
N ALA A 273 -3.85 22.96 19.43
CA ALA A 273 -4.35 24.16 20.13
C ALA A 273 -4.09 24.11 21.64
N GLU A 274 -4.03 22.92 22.23
CA GLU A 274 -3.57 22.70 23.61
C GLU A 274 -2.04 22.72 23.76
N GLY A 275 -1.30 22.96 22.66
CA GLY A 275 0.16 23.09 22.65
C GLY A 275 0.92 21.77 22.54
N LEU A 276 0.23 20.65 22.28
CA LEU A 276 0.88 19.36 22.09
C LEU A 276 1.62 19.32 20.75
N THR A 277 2.89 18.90 20.81
CA THR A 277 3.66 18.56 19.60
C THR A 277 3.31 17.15 19.14
N LYS A 278 3.53 16.84 17.85
CA LYS A 278 3.36 15.48 17.31
C LYS A 278 4.17 14.44 18.11
N ARG A 279 5.37 14.80 18.57
CA ARG A 279 6.20 13.95 19.45
C ARG A 279 5.54 13.72 20.80
N ALA A 280 5.02 14.77 21.45
CA ALA A 280 4.33 14.64 22.74
C ALA A 280 3.09 13.74 22.63
N VAL A 281 2.31 13.88 21.54
CA VAL A 281 1.17 12.99 21.26
C VAL A 281 1.59 11.52 21.17
N LYS A 282 2.69 11.23 20.46
CA LYS A 282 3.23 9.86 20.34
C LYS A 282 3.71 9.31 21.68
N GLU A 283 4.36 10.14 22.49
CA GLU A 283 4.86 9.77 23.83
C GLU A 283 3.72 9.52 24.83
N GLU A 284 2.56 10.15 24.66
CA GLU A 284 1.43 9.97 25.57
C GLU A 284 0.61 8.71 25.28
N ILE A 285 0.62 8.22 24.03
CA ILE A 285 -0.13 7.03 23.61
C ILE A 285 0.70 5.74 23.57
N PHE A 286 1.97 5.80 23.98
CA PHE A 286 2.93 4.69 23.87
C PHE A 286 3.68 4.42 25.19
#